data_AF-A0A9W7GYW8-F1
#
_entry.id   AF-A0A9W7GYW8-F1
#
_cell.length_a   1.000
_cell.length_b   1.000
_cell.length_c   1.000
_cell.angle_alpha   90.00
_cell.angle_beta   90.00
_cell.angle_gamma   90.00
#
_symmetry.space_group_name_H-M   'P 1'
#
loop_
_entity.id
_entity.type
_entity.pdbx_description
1 polymer ?
#
loop_
_entity_poly.entity_id
_entity_poly.type
_entity_poly.pdbx_seq_one_letter_code
_entity_poly.pdbx_strand_id
1 'polypeptide(L)'
;MRYAEFPGKVFMRKSDYISSIVRACAPRVIEEEMFGVDNMCWISAKATLEASRLAEFLILQTGMTAFGKAYYRNQNDLVPNLAAKLEALRDEYMRFSVEKCASVLREFHSAVETITDVLLEKGEIKAEEIWEIYNRAPRISQPTVNPVDEYGALIYAGRWGIHGITLPGRVTFAPGNSGFSTFGAPRPMETKTVSDETWKLIDNIWDKRVEEIKADASIEIAEEKEKPQLLMASHFL
;
A
#
# COMPACT_ATOMS: atom_id res chain seq x y z
N MET A 1 -14.33 24.27 -2.37
CA MET A 1 -14.63 22.83 -2.38
C MET A 1 -15.69 22.55 -1.33
N ARG A 2 -16.92 22.21 -1.73
CA ARG A 2 -17.93 21.69 -0.81
C ARG A 2 -17.81 20.16 -0.84
N TYR A 3 -17.62 19.52 0.31
CA TYR A 3 -17.69 18.08 0.43
C TYR A 3 -19.12 17.65 0.03
N ALA A 4 -19.26 16.96 -1.09
CA ALA A 4 -20.50 16.25 -1.41
C ALA A 4 -20.51 15.00 -0.54
N GLU A 5 -21.36 14.99 0.49
CA GLU A 5 -21.61 13.79 1.28
C GLU A 5 -22.24 12.74 0.36
N PHE A 6 -21.57 11.60 0.21
CA PHE A 6 -22.13 10.46 -0.53
C PHE A 6 -23.29 9.88 0.29
N PRO A 7 -24.54 9.91 -0.20
CA PRO A 7 -25.67 9.35 0.53
C PRO A 7 -25.45 7.84 0.68
N GLY A 8 -25.38 7.36 1.93
CA GLY A 8 -25.27 5.94 2.26
C GLY A 8 -23.98 5.48 2.95
N LYS A 9 -22.98 6.35 3.18
CA LYS A 9 -21.83 5.98 4.02
C LYS A 9 -22.19 6.09 5.50
N VAL A 10 -22.49 4.95 6.13
CA VAL A 10 -22.47 4.82 7.59
C VAL A 10 -21.06 5.21 8.06
N PHE A 11 -20.96 6.13 9.03
CA PHE A 11 -19.68 6.49 9.62
C PHE A 11 -19.06 5.26 10.28
N MET A 12 -17.98 4.73 9.68
CA MET A 12 -17.25 3.58 10.19
C MET A 12 -16.06 4.03 11.04
N ARG A 13 -15.82 3.32 12.14
CA ARG A 13 -14.61 3.50 12.96
C ARG A 13 -13.44 2.76 12.30
N LYS A 14 -12.22 3.12 12.70
CA LYS A 14 -10.99 2.42 12.26
C LYS A 14 -11.07 0.90 12.49
N SER A 15 -11.65 0.47 13.60
CA SER A 15 -11.88 -0.95 13.92
C SER A 15 -12.73 -1.68 12.88
N ASP A 16 -13.68 -0.98 12.26
CA ASP A 16 -14.64 -1.58 11.35
C ASP A 16 -13.98 -1.78 9.97
N TYR A 17 -13.12 -0.85 9.56
CA TYR A 17 -12.26 -1.02 8.39
C TYR A 17 -11.27 -2.18 8.59
N ILE A 18 -10.60 -2.24 9.74
CA ILE A 18 -9.70 -3.35 10.06
C ILE A 18 -10.46 -4.68 10.02
N SER A 19 -11.65 -4.74 10.63
CA SER A 19 -12.49 -5.94 10.60
C SER A 19 -12.90 -6.34 9.19
N SER A 20 -13.11 -5.37 8.30
CA SER A 20 -13.44 -5.62 6.89
C SER A 20 -12.24 -6.21 6.13
N ILE A 21 -11.03 -5.71 6.38
CA ILE A 21 -9.78 -6.24 5.81
C ILE A 21 -9.57 -7.69 6.28
N VAL A 22 -9.71 -7.95 7.59
CA VAL A 22 -9.60 -9.30 8.17
C VAL A 22 -10.59 -10.27 7.50
N ARG A 23 -11.85 -9.87 7.33
CA ARG A 23 -12.87 -10.70 6.66
C ARG A 23 -12.53 -10.99 5.21
N ALA A 24 -12.00 -10.01 4.48
CA ALA A 24 -11.60 -10.18 3.09
C ALA A 24 -10.38 -11.11 2.93
N CYS A 25 -9.47 -11.16 3.91
CA CYS A 25 -8.33 -12.09 3.90
C CYS A 25 -8.72 -13.54 4.22
N ALA A 26 -9.84 -13.76 4.93
CA ALA A 26 -10.19 -15.07 5.48
C ALA A 26 -10.18 -16.24 4.46
N PRO A 27 -10.72 -16.12 3.23
CA PRO A 27 -10.74 -17.23 2.28
C PRO A 27 -9.36 -17.75 1.91
N ARG A 28 -8.37 -16.86 1.76
CA ARG A 28 -6.99 -17.24 1.43
C ARG A 28 -6.32 -17.98 2.58
N VAL A 29 -6.51 -17.49 3.81
CA VAL A 29 -5.91 -18.11 5.00
C VAL A 29 -6.53 -19.49 5.28
N ILE A 30 -7.85 -19.63 5.11
CA ILE A 30 -8.52 -20.93 5.23
C ILE A 30 -7.96 -21.92 4.21
N GLU A 31 -7.82 -21.50 2.95
CA GLU A 31 -7.32 -22.35 1.89
C GLU A 31 -5.88 -22.80 2.14
N GLU A 32 -5.01 -21.89 2.56
CA GLU A 32 -3.61 -22.21 2.87
C GLU A 32 -3.49 -23.20 4.04
N GLU A 33 -4.27 -23.02 5.10
CA GLU A 33 -4.26 -23.91 6.27
C GLU A 33 -4.86 -25.30 5.94
N MET A 34 -5.85 -25.38 5.06
CA MET A 34 -6.50 -26.65 4.70
C MET A 34 -5.78 -27.44 3.61
N PHE A 35 -5.30 -26.77 2.56
CA PHE A 35 -4.76 -27.42 1.36
C PHE A 35 -3.25 -27.25 1.21
N GLY A 36 -2.63 -26.34 1.97
CA GLY A 36 -1.22 -26.00 1.88
C GLY A 36 -0.91 -24.97 0.78
N VAL A 37 0.27 -24.35 0.90
CA VAL A 37 0.74 -23.25 0.03
C VAL A 37 0.81 -23.65 -1.45
N ASP A 38 1.04 -24.93 -1.74
CA ASP A 38 1.18 -25.44 -3.10
C ASP A 38 -0.16 -25.58 -3.83
N ASN A 39 -1.29 -25.61 -3.10
CA ASN A 39 -2.61 -25.95 -3.62
C ASN A 39 -3.60 -24.78 -3.54
N MET A 40 -3.15 -23.58 -3.92
CA MET A 40 -3.95 -22.36 -3.80
C MET A 40 -4.72 -22.03 -5.09
N CYS A 41 -5.99 -21.70 -4.98
CA CYS A 41 -6.83 -21.31 -6.11
C CYS A 41 -6.65 -19.83 -6.49
N TRP A 42 -7.11 -19.49 -7.70
CA TRP A 42 -7.11 -18.10 -8.18
C TRP A 42 -8.22 -17.25 -7.54
N ILE A 43 -9.32 -17.87 -7.09
CA ILE A 43 -10.45 -17.14 -6.48
C ILE A 43 -10.02 -16.50 -5.16
N SER A 44 -9.24 -17.21 -4.34
CA SER A 44 -8.70 -16.66 -3.10
C SER A 44 -7.66 -15.55 -3.34
N ALA A 45 -6.93 -15.58 -4.45
CA ALA A 45 -6.02 -14.51 -4.84
C ALA A 45 -6.76 -13.19 -5.14
N LYS A 46 -7.99 -13.26 -5.64
CA LYS A 46 -8.85 -12.08 -5.80
C LYS A 46 -9.27 -11.51 -4.45
N ALA A 47 -9.52 -12.36 -3.45
CA ALA A 47 -9.87 -11.93 -2.10
C ALA A 47 -8.71 -11.17 -1.42
N THR A 48 -7.47 -11.62 -1.59
CA THR A 48 -6.29 -10.88 -1.09
C THR A 48 -6.10 -9.53 -1.79
N LEU A 49 -6.40 -9.44 -3.08
CA LEU A 49 -6.38 -8.17 -3.81
C LEU A 49 -7.43 -7.20 -3.25
N GLU A 50 -8.62 -7.69 -2.92
CA GLU A 50 -9.68 -6.89 -2.30
C GLU A 50 -9.30 -6.41 -0.90
N ALA A 51 -8.72 -7.29 -0.07
CA ALA A 51 -8.20 -6.91 1.24
C ALA A 51 -7.10 -5.82 1.13
N SER A 52 -6.18 -5.97 0.18
CA SER A 52 -5.14 -4.98 -0.11
C SER A 52 -5.75 -3.62 -0.50
N ARG A 53 -6.78 -3.61 -1.35
CA ARG A 53 -7.50 -2.38 -1.74
C ARG A 53 -8.22 -1.73 -0.56
N LEU A 54 -8.81 -2.52 0.34
CA LEU A 54 -9.44 -2.00 1.56
C LEU A 54 -8.41 -1.39 2.52
N ALA A 55 -7.22 -1.99 2.63
CA ALA A 55 -6.12 -1.43 3.39
C ALA A 55 -5.64 -0.11 2.77
N GLU A 56 -5.45 -0.05 1.46
CA GLU A 56 -5.08 1.20 0.77
C GLU A 56 -6.15 2.30 0.95
N PHE A 57 -7.43 1.95 0.87
CA PHE A 57 -8.52 2.87 1.14
C PHE A 57 -8.44 3.43 2.57
N LEU A 58 -8.24 2.55 3.57
CA LEU A 58 -8.05 2.96 4.96
C LEU A 58 -6.88 3.94 5.09
N ILE A 59 -5.75 3.67 4.44
CA ILE A 59 -4.54 4.48 4.56
C ILE A 59 -4.67 5.83 3.85
N LEU A 60 -5.13 5.84 2.60
CA LEU A 60 -5.10 7.01 1.73
C LEU A 60 -6.32 7.93 1.88
N GLN A 61 -7.50 7.37 2.18
CA GLN A 61 -8.76 8.12 2.08
C GLN A 61 -9.38 8.48 3.44
N THR A 62 -9.04 7.78 4.52
CA THR A 62 -9.68 8.00 5.82
C THR A 62 -8.90 8.93 6.75
N GLY A 63 -7.58 9.02 6.59
CA GLY A 63 -6.69 9.76 7.49
C GLY A 63 -6.65 9.22 8.93
N MET A 64 -7.08 7.96 9.15
CA MET A 64 -7.15 7.30 10.47
C MET A 64 -5.87 6.54 10.85
N THR A 65 -4.84 6.58 10.01
CA THR A 65 -3.58 5.83 10.17
C THR A 65 -2.42 6.78 10.50
N ALA A 66 -1.31 6.23 11.00
CA ALA A 66 -0.09 7.00 11.25
C ALA A 66 0.54 7.60 9.97
N PHE A 67 0.05 7.21 8.77
CA PHE A 67 0.46 7.79 7.50
C PHE A 67 0.14 9.30 7.41
N GLY A 68 -0.85 9.76 8.18
CA GLY A 68 -1.24 11.15 8.31
C GLY A 68 -2.68 11.42 7.89
N LYS A 69 -3.10 12.67 8.01
CA LYS A 69 -4.47 13.11 7.70
C LYS A 69 -4.67 13.56 6.25
N ALA A 70 -3.65 13.41 5.41
CA ALA A 70 -3.73 13.81 4.01
C ALA A 70 -4.66 12.85 3.25
N TYR A 71 -5.53 13.42 2.42
CA TYR A 71 -6.43 12.67 1.56
C TYR A 71 -5.78 12.49 0.18
N TYR A 72 -5.61 11.25 -0.25
CA TYR A 72 -5.17 10.90 -1.60
C TYR A 72 -6.26 10.08 -2.28
N ARG A 73 -6.62 10.43 -3.52
CA ARG A 73 -7.66 9.69 -4.24
C ARG A 73 -7.10 8.35 -4.72
N ASN A 74 -5.92 8.39 -5.33
CA ASN A 74 -5.21 7.24 -5.87
C ASN A 74 -3.72 7.27 -5.48
N GLN A 75 -3.03 6.14 -5.67
CA GLN A 75 -1.58 6.04 -5.50
C GLN A 75 -0.80 7.02 -6.41
N ASN A 76 -1.34 7.36 -7.58
CA ASN A 76 -0.73 8.31 -8.51
C ASN A 76 -0.66 9.75 -7.95
N ASP A 77 -1.50 10.09 -6.98
CA ASP A 77 -1.49 11.41 -6.34
C ASP A 77 -0.39 11.51 -5.26
N LEU A 78 0.26 10.39 -4.96
CA LEU A 78 1.24 10.29 -3.90
C LEU A 78 2.63 10.74 -4.40
N VAL A 79 3.33 11.49 -3.55
CA VAL A 79 4.75 11.81 -3.80
C VAL A 79 5.53 10.48 -3.85
N PRO A 80 6.42 10.26 -4.84
CA PRO A 80 7.13 8.98 -5.01
C PRO A 80 7.82 8.47 -3.73
N ASN A 81 8.37 9.38 -2.93
CA ASN A 81 9.05 9.05 -1.66
C ASN A 81 8.13 8.47 -0.58
N LEU A 82 6.81 8.66 -0.70
CA LEU A 82 5.83 8.11 0.23
C LEU A 82 5.30 6.74 -0.22
N ALA A 83 5.54 6.32 -1.46
CA ALA A 83 5.07 5.04 -1.98
C ALA A 83 5.61 3.86 -1.16
N ALA A 84 6.90 3.90 -0.81
CA ALA A 84 7.51 2.87 0.05
C ALA A 84 6.89 2.81 1.46
N LYS A 85 6.44 3.95 2.00
CA LYS A 85 5.76 4.01 3.30
C LYS A 85 4.33 3.47 3.22
N LEU A 86 3.64 3.71 2.11
CA LEU A 86 2.31 3.15 1.84
C LEU A 86 2.39 1.62 1.77
N GLU A 87 3.35 1.10 0.98
CA GLU A 87 3.60 -0.34 0.85
C GLU A 87 3.87 -1.00 2.21
N ALA A 88 4.82 -0.48 2.99
CA ALA A 88 5.15 -1.05 4.29
C ALA A 88 3.97 -1.04 5.27
N LEU A 89 3.16 0.02 5.26
CA LEU A 89 2.01 0.13 6.16
C LEU A 89 0.84 -0.75 5.70
N ARG A 90 0.68 -0.95 4.38
CA ARG A 90 -0.23 -1.93 3.80
C ARG A 90 0.17 -3.35 4.20
N ASP A 91 1.45 -3.67 4.11
CA ASP A 91 1.98 -4.99 4.47
C ASP A 91 1.77 -5.29 5.95
N GLU A 92 1.93 -4.31 6.85
CA GLU A 92 1.63 -4.49 8.28
C GLU A 92 0.15 -4.77 8.56
N TYR A 93 -0.77 -4.10 7.86
CA TYR A 93 -2.20 -4.41 7.99
C TYR A 93 -2.53 -5.80 7.43
N MET A 94 -1.92 -6.19 6.33
CA MET A 94 -2.08 -7.52 5.75
C MET A 94 -1.52 -8.61 6.68
N ARG A 95 -0.32 -8.41 7.24
CA ARG A 95 0.28 -9.29 8.25
C ARG A 95 -0.64 -9.49 9.45
N PHE A 96 -1.10 -8.40 10.06
CA PHE A 96 -2.04 -8.47 11.18
C PHE A 96 -3.33 -9.20 10.81
N SER A 97 -3.85 -8.95 9.62
CA SER A 97 -5.10 -9.58 9.15
C SER A 97 -4.93 -11.08 8.97
N VAL A 98 -3.83 -11.52 8.37
CA VAL A 98 -3.49 -12.94 8.19
C VAL A 98 -3.29 -13.62 9.55
N GLU A 99 -2.50 -13.03 10.45
CA GLU A 99 -2.29 -13.57 11.80
C GLU A 99 -3.60 -13.66 12.58
N LYS A 100 -4.48 -12.66 12.46
CA LYS A 100 -5.78 -12.67 13.14
C LYS A 100 -6.70 -13.75 12.57
N CYS A 101 -6.74 -13.92 11.24
CA CYS A 101 -7.47 -15.01 10.60
C CYS A 101 -6.96 -16.38 11.05
N ALA A 102 -5.65 -16.60 11.04
CA ALA A 102 -5.05 -17.87 11.45
C ALA A 102 -5.33 -18.17 12.94
N SER A 103 -5.26 -17.15 13.81
CA SER A 103 -5.61 -17.26 15.23
C SER A 103 -7.06 -17.69 15.45
N VAL A 104 -8.01 -17.08 14.71
CA VAL A 104 -9.44 -17.41 14.80
C VAL A 104 -9.71 -18.80 14.22
N LEU A 105 -9.07 -19.13 13.09
CA LEU A 105 -9.21 -20.44 12.44
C LEU A 105 -8.76 -21.56 13.36
N ARG A 106 -7.66 -21.39 14.11
CA ARG A 106 -7.21 -22.39 15.09
C ARG A 106 -8.19 -22.60 16.24
N GLU A 107 -8.88 -21.57 16.71
CA GLU A 107 -9.92 -21.74 17.72
C GLU A 107 -11.12 -22.51 17.17
N PHE A 108 -11.54 -22.21 15.94
CA PHE A 108 -12.77 -22.74 15.34
C PHE A 108 -12.54 -23.84 14.30
N HIS A 109 -11.38 -24.49 14.32
CA HIS A 109 -10.99 -25.48 13.31
C HIS A 109 -12.04 -26.59 13.17
N SER A 110 -12.46 -27.18 14.29
CA SER A 110 -13.50 -28.22 14.34
C SER A 110 -14.85 -27.73 13.81
N ALA A 111 -15.22 -26.47 14.07
CA ALA A 111 -16.45 -25.90 13.54
C ALA A 111 -16.39 -25.78 12.01
N VAL A 112 -15.25 -25.35 11.46
CA VAL A 112 -15.07 -25.22 10.01
C VAL A 112 -15.13 -26.58 9.34
N GLU A 113 -14.47 -27.61 9.89
CA GLU A 113 -14.53 -28.99 9.35
C GLU A 113 -15.98 -29.52 9.30
N THR A 114 -16.72 -29.39 10.40
CA THR A 114 -18.13 -29.84 10.43
C THR A 114 -19.03 -29.05 9.47
N ILE A 115 -18.78 -27.75 9.28
CA ILE A 115 -19.49 -26.96 8.26
C ILE A 115 -19.13 -27.45 6.86
N THR A 116 -17.86 -27.76 6.59
CA THR A 116 -17.44 -28.26 5.28
C THR A 116 -18.03 -29.62 4.98
N ASP A 117 -18.12 -30.53 5.95
CA ASP A 117 -18.74 -31.85 5.76
C ASP A 117 -20.22 -31.71 5.39
N VAL A 118 -20.97 -30.86 6.11
CA VAL A 118 -22.38 -30.60 5.83
C VAL A 118 -22.57 -29.97 4.45
N LEU A 119 -21.69 -29.04 4.06
CA LEU A 119 -21.72 -28.43 2.73
C LEU A 119 -21.39 -29.42 1.61
N LEU A 120 -20.48 -30.36 1.83
CA LEU A 120 -20.15 -31.41 0.85
C LEU A 120 -21.30 -32.40 0.66
N GLU A 121 -22.03 -32.74 1.73
CA GLU A 121 -23.16 -33.67 1.67
C GLU A 121 -24.43 -33.03 1.11
N LYS A 122 -24.79 -31.83 1.58
CA LYS A 122 -26.08 -31.18 1.27
C LYS A 122 -25.99 -30.16 0.14
N GLY A 123 -24.80 -29.63 -0.15
CA GLY A 123 -24.56 -28.55 -1.12
C GLY A 123 -24.95 -27.15 -0.62
N GLU A 124 -25.83 -27.05 0.37
CA GLU A 124 -26.32 -25.79 0.94
C GLU A 124 -26.41 -25.88 2.48
N ILE A 125 -26.18 -24.75 3.16
CA ILE A 125 -26.30 -24.64 4.61
C ILE A 125 -26.94 -23.29 4.98
N LYS A 126 -27.81 -23.29 6.00
CA LYS A 126 -28.47 -22.08 6.50
C LYS A 126 -27.62 -21.38 7.56
N ALA A 127 -27.81 -20.07 7.69
CA ALA A 127 -27.09 -19.26 8.70
C ALA A 127 -27.37 -19.71 10.14
N GLU A 128 -28.58 -20.17 10.44
CA GLU A 128 -28.96 -20.70 11.76
C GLU A 128 -28.18 -21.98 12.08
N GLU A 129 -28.07 -22.91 11.13
CA GLU A 129 -27.29 -24.15 11.28
C GLU A 129 -25.80 -23.86 11.50
N ILE A 130 -25.23 -22.90 10.76
CA ILE A 130 -23.83 -22.44 10.99
C ILE A 130 -23.67 -21.95 12.43
N TRP A 131 -24.63 -21.17 12.94
CA TRP A 131 -24.56 -20.62 14.29
C TRP A 131 -24.67 -21.70 15.37
N GLU A 132 -25.52 -22.71 15.16
CA GLU A 132 -25.63 -23.87 16.06
C GLU A 132 -24.33 -24.67 16.11
N ILE A 133 -23.73 -24.97 14.95
CA ILE A 133 -22.44 -25.67 14.86
C ILE A 133 -21.35 -24.88 15.59
N TYR A 134 -21.28 -23.58 15.34
CA TYR A 134 -20.31 -22.69 15.98
C TYR A 134 -20.43 -22.66 17.52
N ASN A 135 -21.65 -22.69 18.05
CA ASN A 135 -21.86 -22.71 19.50
C ASN A 135 -21.59 -24.09 20.13
N ARG A 136 -21.75 -25.16 19.36
CA ARG A 136 -21.52 -26.53 19.81
C ARG A 136 -20.05 -26.94 19.77
N ALA A 137 -19.26 -26.36 18.87
CA ALA A 137 -17.87 -26.74 18.66
C ALA A 137 -16.99 -26.46 19.91
N PRO A 138 -16.05 -27.37 20.23
CA PRO A 138 -15.10 -27.15 21.31
C PRO A 138 -14.19 -25.96 20.96
N ARG A 139 -13.92 -25.10 21.93
CA ARG A 139 -13.07 -23.91 21.74
C ARG A 139 -11.68 -24.15 22.31
N ILE A 140 -10.67 -23.88 21.49
CA ILE A 140 -9.28 -23.80 21.92
C ILE A 140 -8.97 -22.33 22.19
N SER A 141 -8.19 -22.04 23.23
CA SER A 141 -7.78 -20.67 23.52
C SER A 141 -7.06 -20.03 22.32
N GLN A 142 -7.54 -18.86 21.87
CA GLN A 142 -6.89 -18.14 20.78
C GLN A 142 -5.43 -17.83 21.11
N PRO A 143 -4.48 -18.08 20.18
CA PRO A 143 -3.12 -17.59 20.33
C PRO A 143 -3.13 -16.05 20.31
N THR A 144 -2.21 -15.43 21.03
CA THR A 144 -2.06 -13.97 21.05
C THR A 144 -1.59 -13.47 19.70
N VAL A 145 -2.29 -12.47 19.15
CA VAL A 145 -1.93 -11.82 17.88
C VAL A 145 -1.24 -10.50 18.19
N ASN A 146 -0.13 -10.23 17.51
CA ASN A 146 0.61 -8.98 17.68
C ASN A 146 -0.22 -7.82 17.09
N PRO A 147 -0.45 -6.71 17.82
CA PRO A 147 -1.20 -5.59 17.30
C PRO A 147 -0.51 -4.93 16.11
N VAL A 148 -1.26 -4.12 15.35
CA VAL A 148 -0.70 -3.35 14.23
C VAL A 148 0.24 -2.27 14.77
N ASP A 149 1.52 -2.32 14.39
CA ASP A 149 2.50 -1.28 14.70
C ASP A 149 2.73 -0.35 13.50
N GLU A 150 1.86 0.64 13.37
CA GLU A 150 1.91 1.60 12.26
C GLU A 150 3.16 2.48 12.30
N TYR A 151 3.63 2.83 13.50
CA TYR A 151 4.82 3.67 13.65
C TYR A 151 6.09 2.87 13.34
N GLY A 152 6.18 1.63 13.81
CA GLY A 152 7.27 0.72 13.46
C GLY A 152 7.38 0.52 11.95
N ALA A 153 6.26 0.29 11.27
CA ALA A 153 6.20 0.17 9.80
C ALA A 153 6.81 1.38 9.09
N LEU A 154 6.39 2.58 9.51
CA LEU A 154 6.82 3.84 8.88
C LEU A 154 8.27 4.18 9.20
N ILE A 155 8.74 3.87 10.42
CA ILE A 155 10.15 4.04 10.79
C ILE A 155 11.01 3.08 10.00
N TYR A 156 10.59 1.83 9.83
CA TYR A 156 11.29 0.83 9.02
C TYR A 156 11.43 1.28 7.57
N ALA A 157 10.32 1.67 6.93
CA ALA A 157 10.33 2.20 5.57
C ALA A 157 11.12 3.51 5.45
N GLY A 158 11.06 4.38 6.47
CA GLY A 158 11.78 5.65 6.51
C GLY A 158 13.29 5.51 6.69
N ARG A 159 13.76 4.46 7.40
CA ARG A 159 15.19 4.18 7.60
C ARG A 159 15.89 3.66 6.35
N TRP A 160 15.15 3.06 5.42
CA TRP A 160 15.73 2.53 4.18
C TRP A 160 15.69 3.53 3.01
N GLY A 161 14.91 4.62 3.11
CA GLY A 161 14.72 5.58 2.02
C GLY A 161 15.85 6.59 1.81
N ILE A 162 16.71 6.85 2.81
CA ILE A 162 17.87 7.74 2.68
C ILE A 162 18.95 7.24 3.67
N HIS A 163 19.94 6.50 3.16
CA HIS A 163 21.11 5.96 3.89
C HIS A 163 20.88 4.68 4.70
N GLY A 164 20.85 3.55 3.98
CA GLY A 164 21.52 2.33 4.44
C GLY A 164 23.04 2.53 4.50
N ILE A 165 23.51 3.38 5.41
CA ILE A 165 24.89 3.36 5.90
C ILE A 165 24.83 3.56 7.40
N THR A 166 25.19 2.54 8.15
CA THR A 166 25.79 2.70 9.47
C THR A 166 27.08 3.52 9.31
N LEU A 167 26.98 4.85 9.18
CA LEU A 167 28.13 5.73 9.35
C LEU A 167 28.25 6.07 10.84
N PRO A 168 29.44 5.94 11.45
CA PRO A 168 29.67 6.40 12.80
C PRO A 168 29.61 7.94 12.79
N GLY A 169 28.46 8.50 13.14
CA GLY A 169 28.21 9.95 13.11
C GLY A 169 27.47 10.40 14.36
N ARG A 170 28.03 11.40 15.05
CA ARG A 170 27.49 11.96 16.30
C ARG A 170 26.16 12.67 16.04
N VAL A 171 25.09 12.23 16.70
CA VAL A 171 23.77 12.86 16.68
C VAL A 171 23.78 14.07 17.60
N THR A 172 23.57 15.28 17.06
CA THR A 172 23.31 16.48 17.86
C THR A 172 21.82 16.76 17.91
N PHE A 173 21.23 16.60 19.10
CA PHE A 173 19.85 17.00 19.36
C PHE A 173 19.78 18.51 19.59
N ALA A 174 19.12 19.23 18.70
CA ALA A 174 18.64 20.58 18.98
C ALA A 174 17.15 20.49 19.40
N PRO A 175 16.76 21.08 20.55
CA PRO A 175 15.37 21.02 21.01
C PRO A 175 14.48 21.81 20.04
N GLY A 176 13.53 21.12 19.40
CA GLY A 176 12.58 21.70 18.44
C GLY A 176 12.41 20.92 17.13
N ASN A 177 13.24 19.90 16.87
CA ASN A 177 13.20 19.12 15.63
C ASN A 177 12.85 17.65 15.90
N SER A 178 11.56 17.34 16.02
CA SER A 178 11.09 15.95 16.15
C SER A 178 11.11 15.26 14.79
N GLY A 179 12.17 14.52 14.49
CA GLY A 179 12.16 13.48 13.45
C GLY A 179 13.26 13.53 12.39
N PHE A 180 14.14 14.53 12.38
CA PHE A 180 15.27 14.58 11.45
C PHE A 180 16.60 14.40 12.20
N SER A 181 17.22 13.23 12.04
CA SER A 181 18.65 13.06 12.33
C SER A 181 19.42 13.59 11.12
N THR A 182 19.93 14.82 11.20
CA THR A 182 20.83 15.33 10.17
C THR A 182 22.18 14.65 10.32
N PHE A 183 22.41 13.59 9.55
CA PHE A 183 23.75 13.03 9.40
C PHE A 183 24.60 14.03 8.62
N GLY A 184 25.45 14.76 9.35
CA GLY A 184 26.67 15.39 8.87
C GLY A 184 26.68 15.91 7.42
N ALA A 185 25.64 16.60 6.95
CA ALA A 185 25.83 17.47 5.81
C ALA A 185 26.85 18.51 6.26
N PRO A 186 28.01 18.66 5.57
CA PRO A 186 28.92 19.75 5.87
C PRO A 186 28.07 21.02 5.88
N ARG A 187 28.21 21.84 6.94
CA ARG A 187 27.53 23.14 7.01
C ARG A 187 27.68 23.78 5.63
N PRO A 188 26.60 24.35 5.03
CA PRO A 188 26.75 25.04 3.77
C PRO A 188 27.93 25.99 3.95
N MET A 189 29.04 25.70 3.23
CA MET A 189 30.12 26.68 3.17
C MET A 189 29.43 27.95 2.67
N GLU A 190 29.72 29.06 3.36
CA GLU A 190 29.16 30.39 3.14
C GLU A 190 28.66 30.54 1.70
N THR A 191 27.43 31.00 1.53
CA THR A 191 26.81 31.30 0.23
C THR A 191 27.84 31.94 -0.68
N LYS A 192 28.48 31.13 -1.54
CA LYS A 192 29.47 31.64 -2.49
C LYS A 192 28.67 32.45 -3.47
N THR A 193 28.92 33.75 -3.50
CA THR A 193 28.37 34.64 -4.52
C THR A 193 28.82 34.11 -5.87
N VAL A 194 27.88 33.59 -6.64
CA VAL A 194 28.12 33.07 -7.98
C VAL A 194 28.47 34.26 -8.87
N SER A 195 29.65 34.24 -9.50
CA SER A 195 30.09 35.31 -10.39
C SER A 195 29.25 35.33 -11.68
N ASP A 196 29.08 36.52 -12.26
CA ASP A 196 28.35 36.70 -13.53
C ASP A 196 28.96 35.87 -14.69
N GLU A 197 30.25 35.57 -14.62
CA GLU A 197 30.92 34.69 -15.59
C GLU A 197 30.40 33.25 -15.52
N THR A 198 30.03 32.78 -14.32
CA THR A 198 29.47 31.45 -14.12
C THR A 198 28.03 31.37 -14.65
N TRP A 199 27.26 32.45 -14.51
CA TRP A 199 25.92 32.57 -15.10
C TRP A 199 25.96 32.55 -16.63
N LYS A 200 26.89 33.30 -17.25
CA LYS A 200 27.09 33.27 -18.71
C LYS A 200 27.46 31.87 -19.22
N LEU A 201 28.20 31.10 -18.43
CA LEU A 201 28.56 29.73 -18.80
C LEU A 201 27.35 28.79 -18.76
N ILE A 202 26.44 28.98 -17.79
CA ILE A 202 25.18 28.25 -17.70
C ILE A 202 24.25 28.62 -18.87
N ASP A 203 24.13 29.90 -19.20
CA ASP A 203 23.30 30.37 -20.33
C ASP A 203 23.79 29.75 -21.65
N ASN A 204 25.11 29.75 -21.89
CA ASN A 204 25.69 29.11 -23.08
C ASN A 204 25.44 27.60 -23.16
N ILE A 205 25.37 26.89 -22.02
CA ILE A 205 25.04 25.47 -21.98
C ILE A 205 23.55 25.27 -22.29
N TRP A 206 22.70 26.16 -21.78
CA TRP A 206 21.26 26.12 -22.01
C TRP A 206 20.93 26.34 -23.49
N ASP A 207 21.50 27.38 -24.10
CA ASP A 207 21.24 27.72 -25.50
C ASP A 207 21.66 26.60 -26.44
N LYS A 208 22.83 25.98 -26.20
CA LYS A 208 23.29 24.82 -26.96
C LYS A 208 22.35 23.62 -26.84
N ARG A 209 21.87 23.32 -25.62
CA ARG A 209 20.89 22.24 -25.42
C ARG A 209 19.57 22.50 -26.11
N VAL A 210 19.11 23.75 -26.16
CA VAL A 210 17.86 24.11 -26.85
C VAL A 210 18.01 23.93 -28.36
N GLU A 211 19.17 24.24 -28.92
CA GLU A 211 19.47 23.98 -30.34
C GLU A 211 19.53 22.48 -30.66
N GLU A 212 20.17 21.67 -29.81
CA GLU A 212 20.20 20.22 -29.93
C GLU A 212 18.79 19.61 -29.89
N ILE A 213 17.96 20.02 -28.93
CA ILE A 213 16.56 19.56 -28.82
C ILE A 213 15.72 19.95 -30.03
N LYS A 214 15.94 21.15 -30.59
CA LYS A 214 15.24 21.57 -31.82
C LYS A 214 15.68 20.76 -33.03
N ALA A 215 16.96 20.41 -33.12
CA ALA A 215 17.47 19.55 -34.18
C ALA A 215 16.86 18.15 -34.10
N ASP A 216 16.85 17.54 -32.91
CA ASP A 216 16.25 16.21 -32.69
C ASP A 216 14.74 16.20 -32.97
N ALA A 217 14.00 17.20 -32.50
CA ALA A 217 12.56 17.32 -32.79
C ALA A 217 12.26 17.48 -34.29
N SER A 218 13.15 18.16 -35.03
CA SER A 218 13.00 18.29 -36.49
C SER A 218 13.26 16.99 -37.25
N ILE A 219 14.11 16.11 -36.70
CA ILE A 219 14.39 14.77 -37.23
C ILE A 219 13.19 13.85 -36.97
N GLU A 220 12.62 13.86 -35.76
CA GLU A 220 11.42 13.06 -35.43
C GLU A 220 10.19 13.42 -36.29
N ILE A 221 9.97 14.72 -36.56
CA ILE A 221 8.88 15.19 -37.43
C ILE A 221 9.07 14.75 -38.90
N ALA A 222 10.31 14.57 -39.34
CA ALA A 222 10.61 14.06 -40.68
C ALA A 222 10.34 12.54 -40.77
N GLU A 223 10.69 11.78 -39.73
CA GLU A 223 10.44 10.33 -39.67
C GLU A 223 8.95 9.97 -39.52
N GLU A 224 8.13 10.83 -38.91
CA GLU A 224 6.67 10.64 -38.81
C GLU A 224 5.93 10.80 -40.15
N LYS A 225 6.50 11.54 -41.11
CA LYS A 225 5.88 11.74 -42.44
C LYS A 225 6.03 10.52 -43.37
N GLU A 226 6.95 9.60 -43.09
CA GLU A 226 7.22 8.43 -43.94
C GLU A 226 6.43 7.16 -43.53
N LYS A 227 5.75 7.15 -42.37
CA LYS A 227 4.98 5.97 -41.95
C LYS A 227 3.51 6.08 -42.37
N PRO A 228 2.94 5.07 -43.06
CA PRO A 228 1.53 5.09 -43.42
C PRO A 228 0.65 5.02 -42.17
N GLN A 229 -0.37 5.90 -42.10
CA GLN A 229 -1.35 5.92 -41.02
C GLN A 229 -2.22 4.65 -41.08
N LEU A 230 -2.04 3.77 -40.10
CA LEU A 230 -2.81 2.55 -39.94
C LEU A 230 -4.11 2.90 -39.21
N LEU A 231 -5.21 3.01 -39.94
CA LEU A 231 -6.54 3.25 -39.37
C LEU A 231 -7.05 1.97 -38.70
N MET A 232 -7.07 1.96 -37.37
CA MET A 232 -7.63 0.88 -36.58
C MET A 232 -9.17 0.91 -36.62
N ALA A 233 -9.78 -0.27 -36.81
CA ALA A 233 -11.21 -0.46 -37.03
C ALA A 233 -12.13 0.04 -35.90
N SER A 234 -11.59 0.39 -34.72
CA SER A 234 -12.34 0.96 -33.59
C SER A 234 -12.84 2.40 -33.81
N HIS A 235 -12.53 3.02 -34.95
CA HIS A 235 -13.00 4.37 -35.31
C HIS A 235 -14.20 4.40 -36.26
N PHE A 236 -14.71 3.25 -36.67
CA PHE A 236 -16.04 3.16 -37.28
C PHE A 236 -17.03 2.77 -36.18
N LEU A 237 -17.91 3.72 -35.85
CA LEU A 237 -19.00 3.62 -34.87
C LEU A 237 -19.89 2.38 -35.10
#